data_AF-A0A352J008-F1
#
_entry.id   AF-A0A352J008-F1
#
_cell.length_a   1.000
_cell.length_b   1.000
_cell.length_c   1.000
_cell.angle_alpha   90.00
_cell.angle_beta   90.00
_cell.angle_gamma   90.00
#
_symmetry.space_group_name_H-M   'P 1'
#
loop_
_entity.id
_entity.type
_entity.pdbx_description
1 polymer ?
#
loop_
_entity_poly.entity_id
_entity_poly.type
_entity_poly.pdbx_seq_one_letter_code
_entity_poly.pdbx_strand_id
1 'polypeptide(L)'
;GTPSSRIVWLVLLETTVLAGLGYLLGLVLGLSVTGYFSSNGLDFSAYIKAMDTMPGLSGIVYPTIEAQRLVVIGIVVVSVALLAAALPAWNAGRNSPLEAMGARRTMINRIRRIHWQVTSDHRLLIFAQMALRSVFRNPRRSMITASATAFGLAAYLFLYAFADGFFEQMIQNSTQQLSGHVQVMAKGHDVDLSPDLRIADSRALQRQLQERPEVEAAAPRVLLRAMVANPGKSLPVELVGIAPEQERAVTKLAGYMEQGTYVQSGETGIVIGQ
;
A
#
# COMPACT_ATOMS: atom_id res chain seq x y z
N GLY A 1 -23.78 -41.82 -16.19
CA GLY A 1 -23.51 -40.84 -15.12
C GLY A 1 -22.13 -40.25 -15.32
N THR A 2 -21.99 -38.95 -15.16
CA THR A 2 -20.69 -38.27 -15.18
C THR A 2 -19.91 -38.70 -13.93
N PRO A 3 -18.70 -39.27 -14.02
CA PRO A 3 -17.96 -39.72 -12.84
C PRO A 3 -17.67 -38.54 -11.90
N SER A 4 -17.73 -38.77 -10.59
CA SER A 4 -17.60 -37.75 -9.53
C SER A 4 -16.37 -36.85 -9.67
N SER A 5 -15.25 -37.38 -10.17
CA SER A 5 -14.02 -36.60 -10.42
C SER A 5 -14.20 -35.53 -11.51
N ARG A 6 -15.08 -35.74 -12.49
CA ARG A 6 -15.34 -34.75 -13.55
C ARG A 6 -16.16 -33.57 -13.05
N ILE A 7 -17.02 -33.78 -12.05
CA ILE A 7 -17.79 -32.69 -11.42
C ILE A 7 -16.83 -31.79 -10.64
N VAL A 8 -15.90 -32.38 -9.89
CA VAL A 8 -14.85 -31.65 -9.16
C VAL A 8 -14.02 -30.79 -10.12
N TRP A 9 -13.50 -31.38 -11.20
CA TRP A 9 -12.68 -30.66 -12.19
C TRP A 9 -13.43 -29.52 -12.88
N LEU A 10 -14.72 -29.71 -13.17
CA LEU A 10 -15.54 -28.67 -13.78
C LEU A 10 -15.72 -27.47 -12.85
N VAL A 11 -16.00 -27.71 -11.55
CA VAL A 11 -16.18 -26.66 -10.54
C VAL A 11 -14.88 -25.89 -10.28
N LEU A 12 -13.75 -26.60 -10.23
CA LEU A 12 -12.44 -25.96 -10.07
C LEU A 12 -12.12 -25.06 -11.27
N LEU A 13 -12.31 -25.54 -12.50
CA LEU A 13 -12.10 -24.74 -13.71
C LEU A 13 -13.03 -23.53 -13.78
N GLU A 14 -14.32 -23.68 -13.43
CA GLU A 14 -15.25 -22.55 -13.36
C GLU A 14 -14.76 -21.48 -12.36
N THR A 15 -14.27 -21.92 -11.20
CA THR A 15 -13.76 -21.01 -10.18
C THR A 15 -12.47 -20.34 -10.61
N THR A 16 -11.55 -21.04 -11.28
CA THR A 16 -10.34 -20.43 -11.84
C THR A 16 -10.68 -19.37 -12.88
N VAL A 17 -11.64 -19.63 -13.77
CA VAL A 17 -12.07 -18.65 -14.78
C VAL A 17 -12.70 -17.42 -14.12
N LEU A 18 -13.59 -17.62 -13.13
CA LEU A 18 -14.21 -16.51 -12.40
C LEU A 18 -13.20 -15.69 -11.59
N ALA A 19 -12.25 -16.36 -10.93
CA ALA A 19 -11.18 -15.70 -10.19
C ALA A 19 -10.25 -14.91 -11.13
N GLY A 20 -9.92 -15.47 -12.30
CA GLY A 20 -9.13 -14.78 -13.32
C GLY A 20 -9.84 -13.55 -13.88
N LEU A 21 -11.15 -13.65 -14.18
CA LEU A 21 -11.95 -12.49 -14.61
C LEU A 21 -12.04 -11.42 -13.52
N GLY A 22 -12.31 -11.83 -12.28
CA GLY A 22 -12.33 -10.91 -11.14
C GLY A 22 -10.98 -10.24 -10.91
N TYR A 23 -9.87 -10.99 -11.06
CA TYR A 23 -8.52 -10.46 -10.96
C TYR A 23 -8.22 -9.43 -12.04
N LEU A 24 -8.54 -9.71 -13.31
CA LEU A 24 -8.34 -8.76 -14.40
C LEU A 24 -9.17 -7.48 -14.22
N LEU A 25 -10.44 -7.62 -13.84
CA LEU A 25 -11.30 -6.47 -13.56
C LEU A 25 -10.79 -5.66 -12.35
N GLY A 26 -10.37 -6.35 -11.29
CA GLY A 26 -9.83 -5.71 -10.10
C GLY A 26 -8.48 -5.03 -10.35
N LEU A 27 -7.64 -5.57 -11.22
CA LEU A 27 -6.41 -4.90 -11.67
C LEU A 27 -6.74 -3.61 -12.42
N VAL A 28 -7.64 -3.66 -13.40
CA VAL A 28 -8.01 -2.47 -14.17
C VAL A 28 -8.58 -1.40 -13.25
N LEU A 29 -9.52 -1.76 -12.37
CA LEU A 29 -10.12 -0.84 -11.40
C LEU A 29 -9.08 -0.32 -10.40
N GLY A 30 -8.30 -1.20 -9.78
CA GLY A 30 -7.30 -0.84 -8.78
C GLY A 30 -6.20 0.05 -9.34
N LEU A 31 -5.67 -0.27 -10.52
CA LEU A 31 -4.67 0.57 -11.19
C LEU A 31 -5.26 1.90 -11.65
N SER A 32 -6.53 1.94 -12.09
CA SER A 32 -7.18 3.21 -12.46
C SER A 32 -7.36 4.13 -11.26
N VAL A 33 -7.87 3.60 -10.14
CA VAL A 33 -8.07 4.35 -8.89
C VAL A 33 -6.71 4.79 -8.32
N THR A 34 -5.76 3.86 -8.22
CA THR A 34 -4.42 4.16 -7.69
C THR A 34 -3.70 5.17 -8.58
N GLY A 35 -3.75 5.01 -9.90
CA GLY A 35 -3.14 5.93 -10.85
C GLY A 35 -3.73 7.34 -10.77
N TYR A 36 -5.06 7.45 -10.61
CA TYR A 36 -5.72 8.74 -10.38
C TYR A 36 -5.20 9.43 -9.12
N PHE A 37 -5.09 8.72 -8.00
CA PHE A 37 -4.58 9.31 -6.76
C PHE A 37 -3.06 9.47 -6.73
N SER A 38 -2.32 8.70 -7.51
CA SER A 38 -0.87 8.84 -7.66
C SER A 38 -0.50 10.16 -8.34
N SER A 39 -1.31 10.64 -9.29
CA SER A 39 -1.05 11.95 -9.94
C SER A 39 -1.63 13.13 -9.18
N ASN A 40 -2.82 12.99 -8.58
CA ASN A 40 -3.50 14.08 -7.90
C ASN A 40 -3.07 14.25 -6.43
N GLY A 41 -2.49 13.19 -5.84
CA GLY A 41 -2.25 13.11 -4.41
C GLY A 41 -3.56 12.94 -3.62
N LEU A 42 -3.43 12.42 -2.40
CA LEU A 42 -4.50 12.45 -1.42
C LEU A 42 -4.16 13.50 -0.36
N ASP A 43 -4.97 14.57 -0.30
CA ASP A 43 -4.79 15.65 0.68
C ASP A 43 -5.41 15.27 2.03
N PHE A 44 -4.54 15.03 3.01
CA PHE A 44 -4.81 14.80 4.42
C PHE A 44 -4.41 16.00 5.29
N SER A 45 -4.12 17.16 4.71
CA SER A 45 -3.69 18.35 5.46
C SER A 45 -4.69 18.72 6.57
N ALA A 46 -5.99 18.53 6.34
CA ALA A 46 -7.02 18.74 7.34
C ALA A 46 -6.97 17.75 8.52
N TYR A 47 -6.57 16.50 8.28
CA TYR A 47 -6.43 15.47 9.32
C TYR A 47 -5.13 15.67 10.12
N ILE A 48 -4.03 16.01 9.44
CA ILE A 48 -2.76 16.30 10.10
C ILE A 48 -2.84 17.58 10.94
N LYS A 49 -3.53 18.63 10.47
CA LYS A 49 -3.83 19.83 11.27
C LYS A 49 -4.64 19.55 12.53
N ALA A 50 -5.37 18.43 12.58
CA ALA A 50 -6.09 18.00 13.77
C ALA A 50 -5.26 17.10 14.70
N MET A 51 -4.11 16.58 14.23
CA MET A 51 -3.15 15.77 14.99
C MET A 51 -1.85 16.55 15.20
N ASP A 52 -1.89 17.51 16.13
CA ASP A 52 -0.83 18.49 16.49
C ASP A 52 0.49 17.90 17.04
N THR A 53 0.83 16.63 16.74
CA THR A 53 1.85 15.86 17.48
C THR A 53 2.90 15.13 16.64
N MET A 54 2.87 15.20 15.31
CA MET A 54 3.84 14.49 14.48
C MET A 54 4.57 15.44 13.50
N PRO A 55 5.66 16.08 13.94
CA PRO A 55 6.47 16.93 13.07
C PRO A 55 7.10 16.12 11.92
N GLY A 56 7.06 16.66 10.70
CA GLY A 56 7.69 16.06 9.51
C GLY A 56 6.79 15.18 8.63
N LEU A 57 5.45 15.28 8.75
CA LEU A 57 4.53 14.69 7.77
C LEU A 57 4.02 15.76 6.80
N SER A 58 4.26 15.56 5.50
CA SER A 58 3.52 16.29 4.46
C SER A 58 2.05 15.84 4.47
N GLY A 59 1.14 16.80 4.27
CA GLY A 59 -0.29 16.54 4.16
C GLY A 59 -0.71 15.76 2.92
N ILE A 60 0.18 15.52 1.94
CA ILE A 60 -0.19 14.89 0.67
C ILE A 60 0.51 13.54 0.53
N VAL A 61 -0.27 12.48 0.30
CA VAL A 61 0.24 11.12 0.08
C VAL A 61 0.09 10.73 -1.38
N TYR A 62 1.16 10.21 -1.98
CA TYR A 62 1.18 9.73 -3.36
C TYR A 62 1.31 8.21 -3.41
N PRO A 63 0.23 7.49 -3.76
CA PRO A 63 0.30 6.03 -3.91
C PRO A 63 1.33 5.57 -4.96
N THR A 64 2.12 4.56 -4.63
CA THR A 64 3.15 3.96 -5.49
C THR A 64 2.68 2.64 -6.10
N ILE A 65 3.05 2.37 -7.36
CA ILE A 65 2.69 1.13 -8.06
C ILE A 65 3.96 0.34 -8.37
N GLU A 66 4.05 -0.88 -7.86
CA GLU A 66 5.19 -1.76 -8.09
C GLU A 66 4.78 -2.99 -8.93
N ALA A 67 5.31 -3.09 -10.16
CA ALA A 67 4.89 -4.08 -11.15
C ALA A 67 5.13 -5.54 -10.71
N GLN A 68 6.22 -5.81 -9.98
CA GLN A 68 6.52 -7.16 -9.49
C GLN A 68 5.47 -7.69 -8.51
N ARG A 69 4.79 -6.81 -7.77
CA ARG A 69 3.78 -7.22 -6.79
C ARG A 69 2.47 -7.68 -7.43
N LEU A 70 2.16 -7.20 -8.63
CA LEU A 70 0.93 -7.59 -9.33
C LEU A 70 0.86 -9.10 -9.57
N VAL A 71 2.00 -9.72 -9.92
CA VAL A 71 2.10 -11.16 -10.18
C VAL A 71 1.86 -11.98 -8.90
N VAL A 72 2.49 -11.57 -7.79
CA VAL A 72 2.32 -12.25 -6.49
C VAL A 72 0.86 -12.20 -6.04
N ILE A 73 0.20 -11.04 -6.18
CA ILE A 73 -1.21 -10.88 -5.83
C ILE A 73 -2.09 -11.78 -6.70
N GLY A 74 -1.80 -11.91 -8.00
CA GLY A 74 -2.51 -12.81 -8.89
C GLY A 74 -2.42 -14.27 -8.46
N ILE A 75 -1.22 -14.72 -8.08
CA ILE A 75 -1.01 -16.08 -7.56
C ILE A 75 -1.80 -16.30 -6.27
N VAL A 76 -1.78 -15.35 -5.34
CA VAL A 76 -2.53 -15.44 -4.08
C VAL A 76 -4.03 -15.50 -4.32
N VAL A 77 -4.58 -14.62 -5.16
CA VAL A 77 -6.02 -14.59 -5.47
C VAL A 77 -6.49 -15.91 -6.07
N VAL A 78 -5.75 -16.45 -7.05
CA VAL A 78 -6.07 -17.75 -7.66
C VAL A 78 -5.97 -18.88 -6.64
N SER A 79 -4.93 -18.86 -5.80
CA SER A 79 -4.71 -19.90 -4.78
C SER A 79 -5.84 -19.91 -3.73
N VAL A 80 -6.22 -18.74 -3.21
CA VAL A 80 -7.32 -18.60 -2.24
C VAL A 80 -8.65 -19.02 -2.86
N ALA A 81 -8.93 -18.62 -4.10
CA ALA A 81 -10.15 -19.00 -4.80
C ALA A 81 -10.24 -20.52 -5.03
N LEU A 82 -9.13 -21.16 -5.41
CA LEU A 82 -9.06 -22.62 -5.57
C LEU A 82 -9.27 -23.36 -4.24
N LEU A 83 -8.65 -22.89 -3.16
CA LEU A 83 -8.83 -23.46 -1.82
C LEU A 83 -10.29 -23.33 -1.34
N ALA A 84 -10.91 -22.16 -1.54
CA ALA A 84 -12.30 -21.93 -1.19
C ALA A 84 -13.26 -22.82 -2.00
N ALA A 85 -12.96 -23.05 -3.29
CA ALA A 85 -13.76 -23.91 -4.16
C ALA A 85 -13.56 -25.41 -3.92
N ALA A 86 -12.42 -25.81 -3.36
CA ALA A 86 -12.10 -27.22 -3.13
C ALA A 86 -13.09 -27.88 -2.16
N LEU A 87 -13.56 -27.15 -1.13
CA LEU A 87 -14.53 -27.65 -0.15
C LEU A 87 -15.90 -28.02 -0.79
N PRO A 88 -16.61 -27.11 -1.47
CA PRO A 88 -17.87 -27.46 -2.13
C PRO A 88 -17.66 -28.45 -3.28
N ALA A 89 -16.55 -28.38 -4.01
CA ALA A 89 -16.25 -29.33 -5.08
C ALA A 89 -16.12 -30.77 -4.55
N TRP A 90 -15.38 -30.96 -3.44
CA TRP A 90 -15.27 -32.28 -2.80
C TRP A 90 -16.64 -32.77 -2.33
N ASN A 91 -17.43 -31.92 -1.67
CA ASN A 91 -18.77 -32.29 -1.21
C ASN A 91 -19.70 -32.68 -2.37
N ALA A 92 -19.65 -31.96 -3.50
CA ALA A 92 -20.44 -32.26 -4.69
C ALA A 92 -20.08 -33.63 -5.32
N GLY A 93 -18.79 -34.01 -5.26
CA GLY A 93 -18.32 -35.31 -5.76
C GLY A 93 -18.75 -36.50 -4.90
N ARG A 94 -19.00 -36.29 -3.60
CA ARG A 94 -19.40 -37.38 -2.68
C ARG A 94 -20.90 -37.70 -2.73
N ASN A 95 -21.75 -36.75 -3.14
CA ASN A 95 -23.19 -36.82 -2.87
C ASN A 95 -24.08 -37.19 -4.07
N SER A 96 -23.58 -37.95 -5.06
CA SER A 96 -24.45 -38.67 -6.01
C SER A 96 -23.68 -39.85 -6.62
N PRO A 97 -24.15 -41.12 -6.59
CA PRO A 97 -25.56 -41.58 -6.55
C PRO A 97 -25.78 -42.86 -5.69
N LEU A 98 -26.08 -42.78 -4.40
CA LEU A 98 -26.58 -43.96 -3.64
C LEU A 98 -28.08 -43.88 -3.30
N GLU A 99 -28.66 -42.68 -3.16
CA GLU A 99 -30.08 -42.50 -2.82
C GLU A 99 -31.04 -42.71 -4.00
N ALA A 100 -30.56 -42.75 -5.25
CA ALA A 100 -31.37 -43.08 -6.41
C ALA A 100 -31.44 -44.59 -6.72
N MET A 101 -30.71 -45.44 -5.97
CA MET A 101 -30.66 -46.90 -6.19
C MET A 101 -31.74 -47.68 -5.41
N GLY A 102 -32.79 -47.02 -4.94
CA GLY A 102 -34.00 -47.66 -4.40
C GLY A 102 -35.02 -48.08 -5.45
N ALA A 103 -34.88 -47.69 -6.72
CA ALA A 103 -35.85 -48.01 -7.77
C ALA A 103 -35.19 -48.70 -8.98
N ARG A 104 -35.64 -49.94 -9.24
CA ARG A 104 -35.40 -50.79 -10.43
C ARG A 104 -34.01 -51.43 -10.61
N ARG A 105 -33.80 -52.51 -9.85
CA ARG A 105 -33.16 -53.75 -10.38
C ARG A 105 -34.02 -54.27 -11.53
N THR A 106 -33.71 -54.00 -12.81
CA THR A 106 -34.12 -54.84 -13.98
C THR A 106 -33.63 -54.38 -15.38
N MET A 107 -32.66 -53.47 -15.53
CA MET A 107 -32.19 -53.08 -16.88
C MET A 107 -30.67 -53.00 -17.07
N ILE A 108 -29.91 -53.80 -16.32
CA ILE A 108 -28.47 -53.96 -16.55
C ILE A 108 -28.28 -55.24 -17.37
N ASN A 109 -28.24 -55.13 -18.72
CA ASN A 109 -27.41 -56.01 -19.57
C ASN A 109 -27.42 -55.74 -21.09
N ARG A 110 -27.98 -54.65 -21.63
CA ARG A 110 -28.06 -54.48 -23.11
C ARG A 110 -27.31 -53.29 -23.74
N ILE A 111 -26.45 -52.57 -23.04
CA ILE A 111 -25.64 -51.50 -23.70
C ILE A 111 -24.18 -51.59 -23.26
N ARG A 112 -23.61 -52.78 -23.41
CA ARG A 112 -22.16 -53.02 -23.41
C ARG A 112 -21.72 -53.18 -24.86
N ARG A 113 -21.67 -52.09 -25.62
CA ARG A 113 -20.84 -51.92 -26.83
C ARG A 113 -21.05 -50.54 -27.44
N ILE A 114 -20.39 -49.53 -26.89
CA ILE A 114 -19.88 -48.43 -27.71
C ILE A 114 -18.46 -48.16 -27.24
N HIS A 115 -17.52 -48.60 -28.06
CA HIS A 115 -16.10 -48.36 -27.92
C HIS A 115 -15.87 -46.89 -28.33
N TRP A 116 -15.48 -46.04 -27.38
CA TRP A 116 -14.89 -44.74 -27.71
C TRP A 116 -13.48 -44.71 -27.13
N GLN A 117 -12.52 -45.08 -27.96
CA GLN A 117 -11.16 -44.56 -27.84
C GLN A 117 -11.23 -43.05 -28.05
N VAL A 118 -11.41 -42.31 -26.96
CA VAL A 118 -11.18 -40.86 -26.97
C VAL A 118 -9.68 -40.68 -26.74
N THR A 119 -8.96 -40.44 -27.83
CA THR A 119 -7.56 -39.99 -27.81
C THR A 119 -7.41 -38.74 -26.94
N SER A 120 -6.31 -38.65 -26.22
CA SER A 120 -6.21 -37.98 -24.93
C SER A 120 -5.82 -36.50 -24.94
N ASP A 121 -5.82 -35.77 -26.05
CA ASP A 121 -5.26 -34.40 -26.06
C ASP A 121 -6.28 -33.24 -25.93
N HIS A 122 -7.55 -33.43 -26.32
CA HIS A 122 -8.51 -32.31 -26.36
C HIS A 122 -9.40 -32.20 -25.12
N ARG A 123 -9.22 -33.08 -24.13
CA ARG A 123 -10.13 -33.17 -22.98
C ARG A 123 -10.10 -31.90 -22.12
N LEU A 124 -8.91 -31.37 -21.84
CA LEU A 124 -8.75 -30.13 -21.07
C LEU A 124 -9.38 -28.93 -21.76
N LEU A 125 -9.22 -28.81 -23.09
CA LEU A 125 -9.84 -27.75 -23.89
C LEU A 125 -11.36 -27.83 -23.88
N ILE A 126 -11.93 -29.03 -23.97
CA ILE A 126 -13.39 -29.23 -23.90
C ILE A 126 -13.92 -28.85 -22.51
N PHE A 127 -13.24 -29.23 -21.43
CA PHE A 127 -13.64 -28.82 -20.06
C PHE A 127 -13.48 -27.32 -19.83
N ALA A 128 -12.39 -26.71 -20.31
CA ALA A 128 -12.18 -25.27 -20.24
C ALA A 128 -13.25 -24.51 -21.05
N GLN A 129 -13.60 -24.98 -22.24
CA GLN A 129 -14.65 -24.38 -23.06
C GLN A 129 -16.03 -24.54 -22.40
N MET A 130 -16.31 -25.68 -21.76
CA MET A 130 -17.55 -25.88 -21.00
C MET A 130 -17.65 -24.98 -19.77
N ALA A 131 -16.56 -24.82 -19.01
CA ALA A 131 -16.47 -23.91 -17.87
C ALA A 131 -16.60 -22.45 -18.30
N LEU A 132 -15.92 -22.05 -19.38
CA LEU A 132 -16.05 -20.69 -19.92
C LEU A 132 -17.48 -20.42 -20.39
N ARG A 133 -18.08 -21.38 -21.09
CA ARG A 133 -19.47 -21.27 -21.54
C ARG A 133 -20.47 -21.26 -20.39
N SER A 134 -20.19 -21.89 -19.24
CA SER A 134 -21.07 -21.84 -18.06
C SER A 134 -21.06 -20.45 -17.40
N VAL A 135 -19.88 -19.82 -17.31
CA VAL A 135 -19.72 -18.44 -16.82
C VAL A 135 -20.53 -17.46 -17.68
N PHE A 136 -20.43 -17.57 -19.01
CA PHE A 136 -21.18 -16.70 -19.91
C PHE A 136 -22.68 -17.04 -19.99
N ARG A 137 -23.10 -18.29 -19.69
CA ARG A 137 -24.53 -18.66 -19.70
C ARG A 137 -25.31 -18.15 -18.48
N ASN A 138 -24.64 -17.91 -17.35
CA ASN A 138 -25.25 -17.48 -16.10
C ASN A 138 -24.70 -16.12 -15.63
N PRO A 139 -24.89 -15.04 -16.42
CA PRO A 139 -24.16 -13.78 -16.24
C PRO A 139 -24.42 -13.11 -14.90
N ARG A 140 -25.63 -13.21 -14.33
CA ARG A 140 -25.95 -12.60 -13.03
C ARG A 140 -25.12 -13.14 -11.89
N ARG A 141 -25.01 -14.48 -11.77
CA ARG A 141 -24.24 -15.13 -10.71
C ARG A 141 -22.75 -14.87 -10.88
N SER A 142 -22.25 -15.04 -12.11
CA SER A 142 -20.84 -14.84 -12.44
C SER A 142 -20.41 -13.39 -12.22
N MET A 143 -21.26 -12.42 -12.52
CA MET A 143 -20.97 -11.00 -12.30
C MET A 143 -20.89 -10.66 -10.81
N ILE A 144 -21.77 -11.18 -9.96
CA ILE A 144 -21.71 -10.93 -8.51
C ILE A 144 -20.37 -11.43 -7.94
N THR A 145 -19.97 -12.67 -8.27
CA THR A 145 -18.71 -13.24 -7.78
C THR A 145 -17.49 -12.51 -8.35
N ALA A 146 -17.46 -12.28 -9.67
CA ALA A 146 -16.34 -11.58 -10.30
C ALA A 146 -16.19 -10.15 -9.79
N SER A 147 -17.29 -9.41 -9.61
CA SER A 147 -17.28 -8.05 -9.06
C SER A 147 -16.86 -8.00 -7.60
N ALA A 148 -17.27 -8.97 -6.76
CA ALA A 148 -16.84 -9.03 -5.37
C ALA A 148 -15.31 -9.24 -5.27
N THR A 149 -14.77 -10.18 -6.06
CA THR A 149 -13.32 -10.40 -6.16
C THR A 149 -12.61 -9.17 -6.72
N ALA A 150 -13.15 -8.55 -7.77
CA ALA A 150 -12.58 -7.36 -8.39
C ALA A 150 -12.52 -6.18 -7.42
N PHE A 151 -13.61 -5.93 -6.69
CA PHE A 151 -13.69 -4.85 -5.71
C PHE A 151 -12.71 -5.08 -4.55
N GLY A 152 -12.67 -6.28 -3.98
CA GLY A 152 -11.74 -6.61 -2.90
C GLY A 152 -10.28 -6.44 -3.33
N LEU A 153 -9.94 -6.88 -4.55
CA LEU A 153 -8.62 -6.70 -5.12
C LEU A 153 -8.29 -5.23 -5.37
N ALA A 154 -9.20 -4.46 -5.96
CA ALA A 154 -9.00 -3.05 -6.22
C ALA A 154 -8.79 -2.25 -4.92
N ALA A 155 -9.60 -2.54 -3.90
CA ALA A 155 -9.46 -1.94 -2.57
C ALA A 155 -8.12 -2.31 -1.91
N TYR A 156 -7.70 -3.57 -2.00
CA TYR A 156 -6.40 -4.01 -1.49
C TYR A 156 -5.24 -3.31 -2.21
N LEU A 157 -5.26 -3.26 -3.54
CA LEU A 157 -4.24 -2.58 -4.34
C LEU A 157 -4.12 -1.10 -3.97
N PHE A 158 -5.27 -0.41 -3.88
CA PHE A 158 -5.30 0.99 -3.50
C PHE A 158 -4.79 1.22 -2.08
N LEU A 159 -5.29 0.47 -1.10
CA LEU A 159 -4.89 0.63 0.31
C LEU A 159 -3.41 0.30 0.53
N TYR A 160 -2.90 -0.71 -0.18
CA TYR A 160 -1.49 -1.05 -0.13
C TYR A 160 -0.63 0.05 -0.74
N ALA A 161 -0.94 0.49 -1.96
CA ALA A 161 -0.21 1.57 -2.64
C ALA A 161 -0.25 2.87 -1.83
N PHE A 162 -1.39 3.15 -1.20
CA PHE A 162 -1.55 4.25 -0.26
C PHE A 162 -0.61 4.13 0.95
N ALA A 163 -0.57 2.97 1.61
CA ALA A 163 0.31 2.74 2.75
C ALA A 163 1.79 2.88 2.37
N ASP A 164 2.18 2.32 1.22
CA ASP A 164 3.55 2.39 0.71
C ASP A 164 3.95 3.85 0.37
N GLY A 165 3.08 4.56 -0.35
CA GLY A 165 3.24 5.99 -0.62
C GLY A 165 3.29 6.83 0.65
N PHE A 166 2.52 6.49 1.67
CA PHE A 166 2.53 7.15 2.97
C PHE A 166 3.88 6.96 3.69
N PHE A 167 4.41 5.73 3.70
CA PHE A 167 5.72 5.46 4.30
C PHE A 167 6.86 6.14 3.55
N GLU A 168 6.87 6.10 2.22
CA GLU A 168 7.88 6.78 1.41
C GLU A 168 7.84 8.29 1.65
N GLN A 169 6.64 8.87 1.67
CA GLN A 169 6.44 10.29 1.97
C GLN A 169 6.90 10.64 3.40
N MET A 170 6.64 9.77 4.38
CA MET A 170 7.15 9.95 5.74
C MET A 170 8.68 9.91 5.79
N ILE A 171 9.31 8.95 5.09
CA ILE A 171 10.78 8.84 5.01
C ILE A 171 11.37 10.10 4.37
N GLN A 172 10.82 10.54 3.23
CA GLN A 172 11.30 11.71 2.52
C GLN A 172 11.13 12.99 3.33
N ASN A 173 9.96 13.21 3.94
CA ASN A 173 9.73 14.41 4.75
C ASN A 173 10.54 14.39 6.05
N SER A 174 10.67 13.25 6.73
CA SER A 174 11.50 13.15 7.93
C SER A 174 12.98 13.43 7.63
N THR A 175 13.51 12.87 6.53
CA THR A 175 14.92 13.01 6.14
C THR A 175 15.22 14.38 5.52
N GLN A 176 14.28 15.01 4.80
CA GLN A 176 14.50 16.29 4.12
C GLN A 176 14.09 17.53 4.93
N GLN A 177 13.14 17.42 5.86
CA GLN A 177 12.62 18.60 6.59
C GLN A 177 13.29 18.85 7.95
N LEU A 178 13.70 17.82 8.71
CA LEU A 178 13.97 18.04 10.15
C LEU A 178 15.34 17.56 10.65
N SER A 179 15.92 16.47 10.13
CA SER A 179 17.26 16.04 10.53
C SER A 179 18.22 16.09 9.34
N GLY A 180 19.33 16.81 9.51
CA GLY A 180 20.54 16.38 8.78
C GLY A 180 20.78 14.89 9.09
N HIS A 181 21.41 14.16 8.18
CA HIS A 181 21.63 12.71 8.28
C HIS A 181 22.17 12.24 9.65
N VAL A 182 22.87 13.12 10.37
CA VAL A 182 23.35 12.90 11.73
C VAL A 182 23.07 14.14 12.59
N GLN A 183 22.55 13.93 13.81
CA GLN A 183 22.41 14.98 14.82
C GLN A 183 23.36 14.74 15.99
N VAL A 184 24.05 15.79 16.42
CA VAL A 184 24.87 15.79 17.63
C VAL A 184 24.19 16.67 18.66
N MET A 185 23.91 16.10 19.83
CA MET A 185 23.19 16.78 20.91
C MET A 185 23.80 16.45 22.27
N ALA A 186 23.59 17.33 23.24
CA ALA A 186 23.97 17.06 24.63
C ALA A 186 23.13 15.90 25.18
N LYS A 187 23.73 15.06 26.03
CA LYS A 187 23.02 13.92 26.64
C LYS A 187 21.81 14.41 27.45
N GLY A 188 20.63 13.89 27.16
CA GLY A 188 19.37 14.29 27.80
C GLY A 188 18.61 15.42 27.09
N HIS A 189 19.20 16.04 26.05
CA HIS A 189 18.54 17.08 25.26
C HIS A 189 17.36 16.54 24.41
N ASP A 190 17.32 15.22 24.20
CA ASP A 190 16.22 14.49 23.56
C ASP A 190 14.96 14.43 24.42
N VAL A 191 15.10 14.62 25.74
CA VAL A 191 13.99 14.61 26.71
C VAL A 191 13.69 16.02 27.22
N ASP A 192 14.73 16.83 27.43
CA ASP A 192 14.64 18.16 27.99
C ASP A 192 15.34 19.21 27.10
N LEU A 193 14.55 20.13 26.55
CA LEU A 193 15.00 21.23 25.68
C LEU A 193 15.48 22.45 26.49
N SER A 194 15.80 22.28 27.78
CA SER A 194 16.32 23.35 28.63
C SER A 194 17.61 23.95 28.07
N PRO A 195 17.79 25.30 28.10
CA PRO A 195 18.99 25.97 27.58
C PRO A 195 20.32 25.53 28.22
N ASP A 196 20.25 24.91 29.41
CA ASP A 196 21.41 24.36 30.12
C ASP A 196 21.98 23.11 29.44
N LEU A 197 21.16 22.36 28.70
CA LEU A 197 21.53 21.15 27.95
C LEU A 197 22.04 21.52 26.56
N ARG A 198 23.21 22.19 26.53
CA ARG A 198 23.84 22.68 25.31
C ARG A 198 25.22 22.08 25.09
N ILE A 199 25.66 22.09 23.84
CA ILE A 199 27.05 21.81 23.49
C ILE A 199 27.90 23.01 23.90
N ALA A 200 28.88 22.81 24.78
CA ALA A 200 29.66 23.90 25.37
C ALA A 200 30.43 24.73 24.32
N ASP A 201 31.06 24.06 23.34
CA ASP A 201 31.86 24.70 22.30
C ASP A 201 31.43 24.25 20.89
N SER A 202 30.20 24.62 20.51
CA SER A 202 29.60 24.23 19.23
C SER A 202 30.43 24.69 18.02
N ARG A 203 31.11 25.84 18.11
CA ARG A 203 31.96 26.38 17.03
C ARG A 203 33.26 25.61 16.83
N ALA A 204 33.86 25.12 17.92
CA ALA A 204 35.03 24.25 17.81
C ALA A 204 34.64 22.88 17.25
N LEU A 205 33.54 22.30 17.75
CA LEU A 205 33.02 21.02 17.28
C LEU A 205 32.62 21.08 15.80
N GLN A 206 31.95 22.14 15.36
CA GLN A 206 31.58 22.31 13.95
C GLN A 206 32.81 22.32 13.04
N ARG A 207 33.88 23.04 13.41
CA ARG A 207 35.13 23.06 12.64
C ARG A 207 35.76 21.68 12.55
N GLN A 208 35.85 20.96 13.67
CA GLN A 208 36.38 19.58 13.69
C GLN A 208 35.57 18.61 12.83
N LEU A 209 34.24 18.80 12.76
CA LEU A 209 33.38 17.98 11.92
C LEU A 209 33.56 18.31 10.44
N GLN A 210 33.66 19.59 10.08
CA GLN A 210 33.86 20.05 8.69
C GLN A 210 35.23 19.66 8.11
N GLU A 211 36.24 19.39 8.97
CA GLU A 211 37.54 18.89 8.53
C GLU A 211 37.52 17.41 8.08
N ARG A 212 36.43 16.68 8.38
CA ARG A 212 36.30 15.27 8.00
C ARG A 212 35.78 15.13 6.57
N PRO A 213 36.40 14.29 5.72
CA PRO A 213 35.99 14.12 4.33
C PRO A 213 34.60 13.51 4.18
N GLU A 214 34.08 12.82 5.20
CA GLU A 214 32.73 12.24 5.19
C GLU A 214 31.62 13.25 5.50
N VAL A 215 31.96 14.46 5.96
CA VAL A 215 30.99 15.49 6.36
C VAL A 215 30.85 16.51 5.24
N GLU A 216 29.74 16.42 4.49
CA GLU A 216 29.44 17.35 3.40
C GLU A 216 29.14 18.77 3.91
N ALA A 217 28.33 18.88 4.96
CA ALA A 217 27.95 20.16 5.57
C ALA A 217 27.55 19.99 7.03
N ALA A 218 27.71 21.05 7.83
CA ALA A 218 27.30 21.08 9.23
C ALA A 218 26.76 22.47 9.59
N ALA A 219 25.58 22.51 10.22
CA ALA A 219 24.88 23.72 10.64
C ALA A 219 24.53 23.65 12.13
N PRO A 220 24.86 24.68 12.94
CA PRO A 220 24.48 24.73 14.33
C PRO A 220 23.01 25.13 14.45
N ARG A 221 22.31 24.52 15.42
CA ARG A 221 20.94 24.86 15.77
C ARG A 221 20.80 25.03 17.28
N VAL A 222 19.87 25.91 17.68
CA VAL A 222 19.45 26.09 19.07
C VAL A 222 17.95 25.86 19.13
N LEU A 223 17.53 24.83 19.85
CA LEU A 223 16.11 24.52 20.03
C LEU A 223 15.68 24.95 21.42
N LEU A 224 14.54 25.63 21.52
CA LEU A 224 13.96 26.05 22.79
C LEU A 224 12.43 26.06 22.71
N ARG A 225 11.77 25.77 23.82
CA ARG A 225 10.31 25.92 23.92
C ARG A 225 9.97 27.34 24.34
N ALA A 226 9.09 27.97 23.58
CA ALA A 226 8.60 29.32 23.85
C ALA A 226 7.08 29.35 23.80
N MET A 227 6.49 30.47 24.20
CA MET A 227 5.07 30.75 24.05
C MET A 227 4.92 31.94 23.12
N VAL A 228 4.17 31.76 22.04
CA VAL A 228 3.79 32.86 21.15
C VAL A 228 2.34 33.21 21.46
N ALA A 229 2.11 34.47 21.82
CA ALA A 229 0.80 34.97 22.19
C ALA A 229 0.37 36.12 21.28
N ASN A 230 -0.93 36.14 20.99
CA ASN A 230 -1.64 37.32 20.52
C ASN A 230 -2.75 37.67 21.54
N PRO A 231 -3.44 38.81 21.41
CA PRO A 231 -4.46 39.24 22.38
C PRO A 231 -5.58 38.22 22.69
N GLY A 232 -5.84 37.24 21.81
CA GLY A 232 -6.91 36.24 21.97
C GLY A 232 -6.44 34.80 22.14
N LYS A 233 -5.15 34.48 21.94
CA LYS A 233 -4.64 33.10 22.02
C LYS A 233 -3.17 33.08 22.40
N SER A 234 -2.78 32.11 23.23
CA SER A 234 -1.38 31.79 23.53
C SER A 234 -1.13 30.34 23.16
N LEU A 235 -0.06 30.09 22.40
CA LEU A 235 0.31 28.76 21.92
C LEU A 235 1.76 28.46 22.30
N PRO A 236 2.04 27.26 22.82
CA PRO A 236 3.42 26.79 22.92
C PRO A 236 3.96 26.58 21.51
N VAL A 237 5.19 27.03 21.27
CA VAL A 237 5.92 26.82 20.02
C VAL A 237 7.31 26.31 20.33
N GLU A 238 7.86 25.52 19.42
CA GLU A 238 9.28 25.24 19.40
C GLU A 238 9.97 26.28 18.53
N LEU A 239 10.92 27.02 19.12
CA LEU A 239 11.70 28.03 18.44
C LEU A 239 13.06 27.44 18.10
N VAL A 240 13.38 27.46 16.80
CA VAL A 240 14.65 26.93 16.27
C VAL A 240 15.49 28.10 15.78
N GLY A 241 16.55 28.40 16.53
CA GLY A 241 17.61 29.31 16.10
C GLY A 241 18.52 28.60 15.11
N ILE A 242 18.64 29.15 13.91
CA ILE A 242 19.47 28.61 12.82
C ILE A 242 20.56 29.60 12.41
N ALA A 243 21.63 29.10 11.81
CA ALA A 243 22.61 29.92 11.09
C ALA A 243 22.29 29.85 9.58
N PRO A 244 21.68 30.89 8.98
CA PRO A 244 20.97 30.76 7.70
C PRO A 244 21.83 30.27 6.51
N GLU A 245 23.09 30.69 6.46
CA GLU A 245 24.01 30.34 5.38
C GLU A 245 24.43 28.87 5.47
N GLN A 246 24.76 28.40 6.67
CA GLN A 246 25.14 27.02 6.92
C GLN A 246 23.93 26.09 6.84
N GLU A 247 22.77 26.54 7.28
CA GLU A 247 21.52 25.79 7.24
C GLU A 247 21.11 25.47 5.80
N ARG A 248 21.29 26.40 4.84
CA ARG A 248 21.04 26.14 3.41
C ARG A 248 21.92 25.03 2.81
N ALA A 249 23.09 24.77 3.38
CA ALA A 249 23.96 23.70 2.94
C ALA A 249 23.56 22.33 3.51
N VAL A 250 22.79 22.30 4.61
CA VAL A 250 22.37 21.06 5.30
C VAL A 250 20.92 20.70 4.99
N THR A 251 20.03 21.68 4.87
CA THR A 251 18.60 21.45 4.59
C THR A 251 18.07 22.30 3.45
N LYS A 252 16.93 21.85 2.91
CA LYS A 252 16.17 22.57 1.89
C LYS A 252 15.11 23.50 2.49
N LEU A 253 15.20 23.86 3.77
CA LEU A 253 14.20 24.67 4.47
C LEU A 253 13.92 26.00 3.74
N ALA A 254 14.96 26.65 3.22
CA ALA A 254 14.82 27.89 2.45
C ALA A 254 14.02 27.73 1.15
N GLY A 255 13.99 26.53 0.55
CA GLY A 255 13.25 26.22 -0.67
C GLY A 255 11.76 26.00 -0.45
N TYR A 256 11.33 25.79 0.80
CA TYR A 256 9.92 25.62 1.18
C TYR A 256 9.22 26.95 1.53
N MET A 257 9.86 28.09 1.27
CA MET A 257 9.26 29.41 1.51
C MET A 257 8.13 29.69 0.52
N GLU A 258 6.89 29.74 1.00
CA GLU A 258 5.73 30.13 0.18
C GLU A 258 5.61 31.64 0.00
N GLN A 259 5.92 32.41 1.05
CA GLN A 259 5.75 33.87 1.08
C GLN A 259 6.88 34.54 1.88
N GLY A 260 7.28 35.73 1.43
CA GLY A 260 8.32 36.55 2.08
C GLY A 260 9.75 36.15 1.69
N THR A 261 10.72 36.63 2.47
CA THR A 261 12.15 36.39 2.24
C THR A 261 12.71 35.54 3.37
N TYR A 262 13.48 34.49 3.03
CA TYR A 262 14.16 33.68 4.03
C TYR A 262 15.16 34.51 4.82
N VAL A 263 15.30 34.22 6.13
CA VAL A 263 16.22 34.91 7.03
C VAL A 263 17.66 34.95 6.49
N GLN A 264 18.31 36.09 6.64
CA GLN A 264 19.70 36.32 6.23
C GLN A 264 20.61 36.53 7.44
N SER A 265 21.91 36.29 7.26
CA SER A 265 22.89 36.48 8.32
C SER A 265 22.99 37.96 8.70
N GLY A 266 22.88 38.26 9.99
CA GLY A 266 22.92 39.64 10.51
C GLY A 266 21.57 40.37 10.58
N GLU A 267 20.50 39.76 10.10
CA GLU A 267 19.14 40.32 10.19
C GLU A 267 18.31 39.62 11.28
N THR A 268 17.47 40.39 11.97
CA THR A 268 16.44 39.83 12.85
C THR A 268 15.21 39.50 12.02
N GLY A 269 14.99 38.22 11.74
CA GLY A 269 13.79 37.73 11.07
C GLY A 269 13.31 36.43 11.68
N ILE A 270 12.02 36.12 11.46
CA ILE A 270 11.37 34.90 11.94
C ILE A 270 10.67 34.26 10.75
N VAL A 271 10.87 32.97 10.56
CA VAL A 271 10.11 32.14 9.63
C VAL A 271 9.08 31.37 10.43
N ILE A 272 7.83 31.37 9.96
CA ILE A 272 6.70 30.70 10.62
C ILE A 272 6.18 29.64 9.65
N GLY A 273 6.12 28.39 10.09
CA GLY A 273 5.45 27.31 9.35
C GLY A 273 3.93 27.42 9.44
N GLN A 274 3.22 27.05 8.38
CA GLN A 274 1.75 27.00 8.33
C GLN A 274 1.20 25.58 8.56
#